data_AF-A0A0L0HG19-F1
#
_entry.id   AF-A0A0L0HG19-F1
#
_cell.length_a   1.000
_cell.length_b   1.000
_cell.length_c   1.000
_cell.angle_alpha   90.00
_cell.angle_beta   90.00
_cell.angle_gamma   90.00
#
_symmetry.space_group_name_H-M   'P 1'
#
loop_
_entity.id
_entity.type
_entity.pdbx_description
1 polymer ?
#
loop_
_entity_poly.entity_id
_entity_poly.type
_entity_poly.pdbx_seq_one_letter_code
_entity_poly.pdbx_strand_id
1 'polypeptide(L)'
;MGRRRKRRTHVKTDEAAAAKVPKSFVIKSGVVGRSLSLLVKDVRKTMEPNTALRLRERKGNKLKDFLHVAGQLSVTHLLIFSKTSAGINLRIGRIPRGPTLTFRVNSYALTPDVLALQSRPKSPGTEFNSAPLVVLNNFGGDAKHVKLMATMFQNLFPPIQVQTMKLADARRVILFNLNSETGEIEFRHYCIRVKVTGVSKSVKTIIQTDVPDLRRYDDISDYILRGAFASESDVEDNGEATVTLPQKYIGKGNRQAEQRAIRLVEMGPRMQMSLLKIQAGMCDGEVLYHSLVQKTPAEIKEQDQRRKKSEAERARRRAEQEKNVAKKQAAKGAAEGEDVDEKSDSDDYSLEDEELEEEEEDDMHEDQS
;
A
#
# COMPACT_ATOMS: atom_id res chain seq x y z
N MET A 1 35.72 20.37 -33.02
CA MET A 1 35.07 20.05 -31.72
C MET A 1 33.93 19.05 -31.96
N GLY A 2 34.11 17.79 -31.56
CA GLY A 2 33.10 16.75 -31.75
C GLY A 2 31.94 16.88 -30.76
N ARG A 3 30.73 17.12 -31.28
CA ARG A 3 29.49 17.24 -30.49
C ARG A 3 29.14 15.90 -29.85
N ARG A 4 29.33 15.77 -28.53
CA ARG A 4 29.04 14.57 -27.74
C ARG A 4 27.55 14.20 -27.86
N ARG A 5 27.26 13.16 -28.65
CA ARG A 5 25.92 12.60 -28.84
C ARG A 5 25.55 11.79 -27.58
N LYS A 6 24.56 12.26 -26.81
CA LYS A 6 24.04 11.54 -25.63
C LYS A 6 23.47 10.21 -26.11
N ARG A 7 24.14 9.09 -25.78
CA ARG A 7 23.60 7.75 -25.98
C ARG A 7 22.43 7.57 -25.00
N ARG A 8 21.25 7.27 -25.54
CA ARG A 8 20.04 6.96 -24.78
C ARG A 8 20.27 5.67 -23.99
N THR A 9 20.70 5.80 -22.74
CA THR A 9 20.79 4.72 -21.74
C THR A 9 19.40 4.43 -21.16
N HIS A 10 18.46 4.03 -22.00
CA HIS A 10 17.27 3.35 -21.49
C HIS A 10 17.62 1.87 -21.45
N VAL A 11 17.91 1.37 -20.24
CA VAL A 11 17.88 -0.08 -20.00
C VAL A 11 16.46 -0.52 -20.37
N LYS A 12 16.32 -1.41 -21.36
CA LYS A 12 15.04 -2.04 -21.66
C LYS A 12 14.65 -2.81 -20.40
N THR A 13 13.66 -2.31 -19.66
CA THR A 13 13.02 -3.06 -18.57
C THR A 13 12.31 -4.24 -19.21
N ASP A 14 12.65 -5.45 -18.78
CA ASP A 14 11.98 -6.67 -19.22
C ASP A 14 10.48 -6.57 -18.91
N GLU A 15 9.65 -6.48 -19.94
CA GLU A 15 8.20 -6.29 -19.81
C GLU A 15 7.53 -7.44 -19.05
N ALA A 16 8.08 -8.66 -19.15
CA ALA A 16 7.64 -9.83 -18.40
C ALA A 16 7.95 -9.74 -16.90
N ALA A 17 9.08 -9.15 -16.52
CA ALA A 17 9.41 -8.91 -15.11
C ALA A 17 8.53 -7.80 -14.53
N ALA A 18 8.26 -6.74 -15.32
CA ALA A 18 7.38 -5.64 -14.94
C ALA A 18 5.91 -6.07 -14.79
N ALA A 19 5.45 -7.06 -15.56
CA ALA A 19 4.11 -7.63 -15.45
C ALA A 19 3.89 -8.45 -14.17
N LYS A 20 4.96 -9.05 -13.61
CA LYS A 20 4.88 -9.84 -12.38
C LYS A 20 4.94 -9.00 -11.10
N VAL A 21 5.31 -7.73 -11.21
CA VAL A 21 5.35 -6.81 -10.07
C VAL A 21 3.91 -6.47 -9.66
N PRO A 22 3.52 -6.71 -8.40
CA PRO A 22 2.19 -6.35 -7.94
C PRO A 22 2.05 -4.83 -7.97
N LYS A 23 1.03 -4.36 -8.69
CA LYS A 23 0.63 -2.96 -8.73
C LYS A 23 -0.59 -2.77 -7.85
N SER A 24 -0.66 -1.62 -7.17
CA SER A 24 -1.77 -1.33 -6.27
C SER A 24 -2.49 -0.04 -6.64
N PHE A 25 -3.80 -0.02 -6.39
CA PHE A 25 -4.59 1.19 -6.36
C PHE A 25 -4.97 1.50 -4.92
N VAL A 26 -4.83 2.77 -4.54
CA VAL A 26 -5.24 3.26 -3.22
C VAL A 26 -6.27 4.34 -3.45
N ILE A 27 -7.52 4.06 -3.10
CA ILE A 27 -8.68 4.91 -3.31
C ILE A 27 -9.41 5.17 -1.99
N LYS A 28 -10.25 6.20 -2.00
CA LYS A 28 -11.23 6.56 -0.98
C LYS A 28 -12.63 6.34 -1.56
N SER A 29 -13.49 5.68 -0.81
CA SER A 29 -14.88 5.44 -1.18
C SER A 29 -15.79 6.34 -0.35
N GLY A 30 -16.77 6.96 -1.01
CA GLY A 30 -17.74 7.86 -0.39
C GLY A 30 -17.18 9.22 0.03
N VAL A 31 -17.94 9.91 0.89
CA VAL A 31 -17.59 11.25 1.38
C VAL A 31 -16.61 11.15 2.54
N VAL A 32 -15.32 11.37 2.24
CA VAL A 32 -14.28 11.37 3.27
C VAL A 32 -13.79 12.77 3.62
N GLY A 33 -13.42 12.96 4.90
CA GLY A 33 -12.85 14.20 5.40
C GLY A 33 -11.42 14.49 4.90
N ARG A 34 -10.93 15.70 5.16
CA ARG A 34 -9.59 16.17 4.74
C ARG A 34 -8.47 15.28 5.27
N SER A 35 -8.52 14.89 6.55
CA SER A 35 -7.49 14.06 7.19
C SER A 35 -7.36 12.69 6.54
N LEU A 36 -8.49 12.02 6.27
CA LEU A 36 -8.49 10.72 5.57
C LEU A 36 -7.99 10.87 4.13
N SER A 37 -8.33 11.98 3.46
CA SER A 37 -7.79 12.25 2.13
C SER A 37 -6.28 12.53 2.12
N LEU A 38 -5.70 13.02 3.22
CA LEU A 38 -4.24 13.13 3.39
C LEU A 38 -3.62 11.77 3.66
N LEU A 39 -4.25 10.96 4.52
CA LEU A 39 -3.81 9.59 4.81
C LEU A 39 -3.73 8.75 3.53
N VAL A 40 -4.74 8.83 2.66
CA VAL A 40 -4.73 8.15 1.34
C VAL A 40 -3.53 8.58 0.50
N LYS A 41 -3.20 9.88 0.48
CA LYS A 41 -2.01 10.37 -0.25
C LYS A 41 -0.72 9.86 0.36
N ASP A 42 -0.65 9.74 1.67
CA ASP A 42 0.53 9.23 2.37
C ASP A 42 0.71 7.72 2.14
N VAL A 43 -0.37 6.94 2.18
CA VAL A 43 -0.34 5.52 1.83
C VAL A 43 0.05 5.32 0.37
N ARG A 44 -0.42 6.17 -0.56
CA ARG A 44 0.06 6.14 -1.96
C ARG A 44 1.57 6.31 -2.07
N LYS A 45 2.15 7.25 -1.32
CA LYS A 45 3.61 7.48 -1.29
C LYS A 45 4.34 6.27 -0.73
N THR A 46 3.82 5.66 0.33
CA THR A 46 4.41 4.45 0.91
C THR A 46 4.46 3.30 -0.11
N MET A 47 3.43 3.19 -0.95
CA MET A 47 3.30 2.17 -2.00
C MET A 47 4.00 2.49 -3.33
N GLU A 48 4.78 3.59 -3.44
CA GLU A 48 5.58 3.89 -4.63
C GLU A 48 6.67 2.82 -4.85
N PRO A 49 7.11 2.55 -6.10
CA PRO A 49 6.68 3.14 -7.37
C PRO A 49 5.47 2.46 -8.02
N ASN A 50 5.01 1.31 -7.50
CA ASN A 50 4.04 0.44 -8.17
C ASN A 50 2.58 0.88 -8.01
N THR A 51 2.36 2.15 -7.65
CA THR A 51 1.06 2.71 -7.30
C THR A 51 0.82 3.99 -8.08
N ALA A 52 -0.41 4.17 -8.55
CA ALA A 52 -0.79 5.36 -9.30
C ALA A 52 -0.97 6.58 -8.38
N LEU A 53 0.08 7.40 -8.22
CA LEU A 53 0.01 8.64 -7.43
C LEU A 53 -1.02 9.64 -7.96
N ARG A 54 -1.11 9.74 -9.29
CA ARG A 54 -1.94 10.73 -10.00
C ARG A 54 -3.39 10.31 -10.19
N LEU A 55 -3.78 9.13 -9.70
CA LEU A 55 -5.17 8.69 -9.73
C LEU A 55 -6.03 9.69 -8.96
N ARG A 56 -6.93 10.36 -9.67
CA ARG A 56 -7.87 11.33 -9.10
C ARG A 56 -9.25 10.71 -9.07
N GLU A 57 -9.79 10.63 -7.88
CA GLU A 57 -11.09 10.04 -7.65
C GLU A 57 -12.13 11.15 -7.61
N ARG A 58 -13.20 10.95 -8.38
CA ARG A 58 -14.37 11.83 -8.37
C ARG A 58 -15.43 11.22 -7.46
N LYS A 59 -16.32 12.05 -6.92
CA LYS A 59 -17.38 11.60 -6.01
C LYS A 59 -18.36 10.60 -6.67
N GLY A 60 -18.56 10.71 -7.98
CA GLY A 60 -19.43 9.81 -8.74
C GLY A 60 -18.75 8.52 -9.24
N ASN A 61 -17.46 8.31 -8.97
CA ASN A 61 -16.81 7.07 -9.40
C ASN A 61 -17.29 5.92 -8.52
N LYS A 62 -17.81 4.87 -9.15
CA LYS A 62 -18.22 3.63 -8.47
C LYS A 62 -17.05 2.66 -8.38
N LEU A 63 -17.15 1.66 -7.50
CA LEU A 63 -16.10 0.64 -7.32
C LEU A 63 -15.85 -0.15 -8.62
N LYS A 64 -16.92 -0.42 -9.38
CA LYS A 64 -16.88 -1.12 -10.67
C LYS A 64 -15.95 -0.43 -11.68
N ASP A 65 -15.97 0.90 -11.74
CA ASP A 65 -15.12 1.68 -12.65
C ASP A 65 -13.64 1.39 -12.39
N PHE A 66 -13.25 1.32 -11.11
CA PHE A 66 -11.89 1.01 -10.72
C PHE A 66 -11.51 -0.43 -11.01
N LEU A 67 -12.44 -1.38 -10.92
CA LEU A 67 -12.21 -2.78 -11.30
C LEU A 67 -12.00 -2.92 -12.81
N HIS A 68 -12.80 -2.22 -13.62
CA HIS A 68 -12.65 -2.24 -15.08
C HIS A 68 -11.29 -1.64 -15.50
N VAL A 69 -10.93 -0.48 -14.95
CA VAL A 69 -9.65 0.20 -15.21
C VAL A 69 -8.46 -0.62 -14.67
N ALA A 70 -8.62 -1.28 -13.53
CA ALA A 70 -7.58 -2.13 -12.96
C ALA A 70 -7.23 -3.31 -13.86
N GLY A 71 -8.21 -3.89 -14.55
CA GLY A 71 -7.99 -4.95 -15.55
C GLY A 71 -7.06 -4.49 -16.68
N GLN A 72 -7.30 -3.29 -17.21
CA GLN A 72 -6.51 -2.71 -18.29
C GLN A 72 -5.07 -2.35 -17.88
N LEU A 73 -4.88 -1.89 -16.63
CA LEU A 73 -3.58 -1.45 -16.11
C LEU A 73 -2.78 -2.56 -15.41
N SER A 74 -3.33 -3.78 -15.40
CA SER A 74 -2.78 -4.97 -14.70
C SER A 74 -2.53 -4.69 -13.22
N VAL A 75 -3.49 -4.05 -12.55
CA VAL A 75 -3.44 -3.79 -11.11
C VAL A 75 -3.90 -5.03 -10.35
N THR A 76 -3.11 -5.45 -9.36
CA THR A 76 -3.35 -6.70 -8.63
C THR A 76 -4.07 -6.48 -7.31
N HIS A 77 -3.82 -5.34 -6.63
CA HIS A 77 -4.39 -5.05 -5.32
C HIS A 77 -5.13 -3.71 -5.31
N LEU A 78 -6.21 -3.66 -4.54
CA LEU A 78 -7.02 -2.48 -4.33
C LEU A 78 -7.15 -2.21 -2.84
N LEU A 79 -6.73 -1.02 -2.42
CA LEU A 79 -6.86 -0.50 -1.07
C LEU A 79 -7.92 0.58 -1.10
N ILE A 80 -8.97 0.41 -0.31
CA ILE A 80 -10.13 1.30 -0.28
C ILE A 80 -10.28 1.81 1.15
N PHE A 81 -10.16 3.12 1.32
CA PHE A 81 -10.51 3.80 2.56
C PHE A 81 -11.95 4.27 2.50
N SER A 82 -12.80 3.80 3.40
CA SER A 82 -14.16 4.32 3.56
C SER A 82 -14.33 4.90 4.96
N LYS A 83 -15.30 5.82 5.09
CA LYS A 83 -15.72 6.35 6.38
C LYS A 83 -17.19 6.00 6.57
N THR A 84 -17.51 5.24 7.61
CA THR A 84 -18.88 4.96 8.05
C THR A 84 -19.18 5.75 9.33
N SER A 85 -20.42 5.69 9.83
CA SER A 85 -20.81 6.27 11.12
C SER A 85 -19.97 5.71 12.28
N ALA A 86 -19.65 4.41 12.23
CA ALA A 86 -18.89 3.70 13.25
C ALA A 86 -17.38 3.99 13.24
N GLY A 87 -16.81 4.45 12.11
CA GLY A 87 -15.39 4.73 12.02
C GLY A 87 -14.81 4.74 10.61
N ILE A 88 -13.49 4.62 10.53
CA ILE A 88 -12.74 4.55 9.27
C ILE A 88 -12.39 3.09 9.02
N ASN A 89 -12.71 2.61 7.81
CA ASN A 89 -12.43 1.25 7.38
C ASN A 89 -11.42 1.26 6.23
N LEU A 90 -10.50 0.31 6.25
CA LEU A 90 -9.55 0.02 5.19
C LEU A 90 -9.87 -1.37 4.62
N ARG A 91 -10.33 -1.43 3.38
CA ARG A 91 -10.53 -2.68 2.65
C ARG A 91 -9.34 -2.95 1.74
N ILE A 92 -8.75 -4.13 1.83
CA ILE A 92 -7.65 -4.59 0.97
C ILE A 92 -8.13 -5.79 0.18
N GLY A 93 -8.34 -5.62 -1.11
CA GLY A 93 -8.85 -6.65 -2.02
C GLY A 93 -7.83 -7.03 -3.10
N ARG A 94 -7.86 -8.31 -3.51
CA ARG A 94 -7.10 -8.80 -4.67
C ARG A 94 -7.97 -8.87 -5.92
N ILE A 95 -7.66 -8.08 -6.94
CA ILE A 95 -8.38 -8.05 -8.21
C ILE A 95 -7.96 -9.29 -9.05
N PRO A 96 -8.88 -9.96 -9.78
CA PRO A 96 -10.31 -9.66 -9.96
C PRO A 96 -11.27 -10.43 -9.05
N ARG A 97 -10.87 -11.55 -8.45
CA ARG A 97 -11.79 -12.49 -7.74
C ARG A 97 -11.76 -12.42 -6.20
N GLY A 98 -11.02 -11.51 -5.59
CA GLY A 98 -10.84 -11.48 -4.13
C GLY A 98 -9.84 -12.53 -3.65
N PRO A 99 -9.49 -12.58 -2.34
CA PRO A 99 -10.30 -12.16 -1.18
C PRO A 99 -10.17 -10.67 -0.84
N THR A 100 -11.11 -10.19 -0.01
CA THR A 100 -11.12 -8.83 0.56
C THR A 100 -10.98 -8.90 2.07
N LEU A 101 -9.99 -8.19 2.61
CA LEU A 101 -9.77 -8.02 4.04
C LEU A 101 -10.28 -6.64 4.45
N THR A 102 -11.22 -6.58 5.39
CA THR A 102 -11.72 -5.33 5.94
C THR A 102 -11.11 -5.11 7.31
N PHE A 103 -10.36 -4.03 7.45
CA PHE A 103 -9.75 -3.58 8.68
C PHE A 103 -10.47 -2.35 9.20
N ARG A 104 -10.67 -2.26 10.51
CA ARG A 104 -11.06 -1.03 11.20
C ARG A 104 -9.80 -0.28 11.59
N VAL A 105 -9.71 0.99 11.21
CA VAL A 105 -8.59 1.86 11.62
C VAL A 105 -8.93 2.46 12.98
N ASN A 106 -8.19 2.04 14.02
CA ASN A 106 -8.39 2.49 15.39
C ASN A 106 -7.74 3.87 15.60
N SER A 107 -6.48 4.00 15.20
CA SER A 107 -5.73 5.24 15.32
C SER A 107 -4.84 5.44 14.09
N TYR A 108 -4.60 6.69 13.70
CA TYR A 108 -3.67 7.02 12.64
C TYR A 108 -2.98 8.36 12.91
N ALA A 109 -1.75 8.50 12.42
CA ALA A 109 -1.00 9.75 12.40
C ALA A 109 -0.50 10.03 10.98
N LEU A 110 -0.63 11.28 10.54
CA LEU A 110 -0.22 11.68 9.20
C LEU A 110 1.31 11.83 9.12
N THR A 111 1.85 11.73 7.91
CA THR A 111 3.28 11.96 7.66
C THR A 111 3.79 13.31 8.20
N PRO A 112 3.12 14.46 7.98
CA PRO A 112 3.57 15.74 8.55
C PRO A 112 3.68 15.71 10.08
N ASP A 113 2.77 15.04 10.78
CA ASP A 113 2.76 14.98 12.25
C ASP A 113 3.94 14.13 12.76
N VAL A 114 4.21 13.01 12.08
CA VAL A 114 5.36 12.15 12.38
C VAL A 114 6.68 12.87 12.13
N LEU A 115 6.77 13.64 11.05
CA LEU A 115 7.96 14.44 10.76
C LEU A 115 8.15 15.57 11.78
N ALA A 116 7.07 16.22 12.23
CA ALA A 116 7.15 17.26 13.24
C ALA A 116 7.66 16.74 14.60
N LEU A 117 7.37 15.48 14.92
CA LEU A 117 7.85 14.83 16.15
C LEU A 117 9.36 14.54 16.13
N GLN A 118 9.98 14.47 14.96
CA GLN A 118 11.41 14.15 14.84
C GLN A 118 12.28 15.39 15.09
N SER A 119 13.34 15.23 15.89
CA SER A 119 14.28 16.34 16.14
C SER A 119 15.06 16.76 14.89
N ARG A 120 15.24 15.85 13.93
CA ARG A 120 15.94 16.10 12.65
C ARG A 120 15.17 15.44 11.50
N PRO A 121 14.03 16.03 11.11
CA PRO A 121 13.22 15.48 10.03
C PRO A 121 14.00 15.64 8.73
N LYS A 122 14.03 14.58 7.93
CA LYS A 122 14.67 14.62 6.62
C LYS A 122 13.61 14.55 5.55
N SER A 123 13.68 15.50 4.60
CA SER A 123 12.80 15.49 3.44
C SER A 123 13.03 14.19 2.66
N PRO A 124 11.99 13.38 2.44
CA PRO A 124 12.14 12.15 1.70
C PRO A 124 12.37 12.48 0.21
N GLY A 125 13.33 11.80 -0.41
CA GLY A 125 13.80 12.12 -1.77
C GLY A 125 13.71 10.89 -2.67
N THR A 126 14.86 10.46 -3.20
CA THR A 126 14.96 9.34 -4.15
C THR A 126 14.65 7.97 -3.54
N GLU A 127 14.38 7.89 -2.24
CA GLU A 127 14.02 6.66 -1.53
C GLU A 127 12.70 6.04 -2.01
N PHE A 128 11.76 6.85 -2.53
CA PHE A 128 10.48 6.35 -3.03
C PHE A 128 10.54 5.64 -4.39
N ASN A 129 11.63 5.81 -5.13
CA ASN A 129 11.80 5.16 -6.44
C ASN A 129 11.97 3.65 -6.33
N SER A 130 12.47 3.14 -5.20
CA SER A 130 12.62 1.72 -4.90
C SER A 130 11.45 1.22 -4.08
N ALA A 131 10.90 0.05 -4.40
CA ALA A 131 9.84 -0.57 -3.61
C ALA A 131 10.29 -0.86 -2.16
N PRO A 132 9.39 -0.74 -1.17
CA PRO A 132 9.73 -1.01 0.22
C PRO A 132 9.81 -2.52 0.51
N LEU A 133 10.63 -2.88 1.49
CA LEU A 133 10.71 -4.22 2.06
C LEU A 133 9.61 -4.41 3.10
N VAL A 134 9.02 -5.60 3.15
CA VAL A 134 7.97 -5.92 4.13
C VAL A 134 8.58 -6.77 5.24
N VAL A 135 8.36 -6.35 6.48
CA VAL A 135 8.67 -7.12 7.68
C VAL A 135 7.36 -7.40 8.39
N LEU A 136 7.05 -8.68 8.55
CA LEU A 136 5.89 -9.14 9.30
C LEU A 136 6.39 -9.65 10.66
N ASN A 137 6.05 -8.94 11.74
CA ASN A 137 6.37 -9.36 13.10
C ASN A 137 5.14 -9.99 13.76
N ASN A 138 5.32 -11.15 14.39
CA ASN A 138 4.28 -11.93 15.07
C ASN A 138 3.12 -12.45 14.18
N PHE A 139 3.33 -12.59 12.87
CA PHE A 139 2.33 -13.18 11.94
C PHE A 139 2.41 -14.72 11.83
N GLY A 140 3.17 -15.38 12.71
CA GLY A 140 3.43 -16.82 12.66
C GLY A 140 2.37 -17.72 13.32
N GLY A 141 1.24 -17.16 13.77
CA GLY A 141 0.19 -17.93 14.45
C GLY A 141 -0.52 -18.94 13.53
N ASP A 142 -0.98 -20.05 14.11
CA ASP A 142 -1.69 -21.14 13.39
C ASP A 142 -3.09 -20.77 12.90
N ALA A 143 -3.61 -19.60 13.32
CA ALA A 143 -4.92 -19.15 12.92
C ALA A 143 -4.99 -18.86 11.41
N LYS A 144 -5.93 -19.51 10.72
CA LYS A 144 -6.09 -19.42 9.25
C LYS A 144 -6.23 -17.97 8.76
N HIS A 145 -6.91 -17.11 9.52
CA HIS A 145 -7.10 -15.71 9.18
C HIS A 145 -5.79 -14.91 9.24
N VAL A 146 -4.89 -15.19 10.21
CA VAL A 146 -3.57 -14.56 10.32
C VAL A 146 -2.66 -14.97 9.16
N LYS A 147 -2.69 -16.24 8.76
CA LYS A 147 -1.91 -16.74 7.61
C LYS A 147 -2.38 -16.10 6.29
N LEU A 148 -3.69 -15.99 6.09
CA LEU A 148 -4.24 -15.34 4.90
C LEU A 148 -3.85 -13.85 4.85
N MET A 149 -3.94 -13.17 5.99
CA MET A 149 -3.51 -11.79 6.15
C MET A 149 -2.01 -11.61 5.86
N ALA A 150 -1.14 -12.47 6.40
CA ALA A 150 0.29 -12.47 6.12
C ALA A 150 0.55 -12.65 4.61
N THR A 151 -0.17 -13.56 3.97
CA THR A 151 -0.06 -13.83 2.52
C THR A 151 -0.50 -12.63 1.69
N MET A 152 -1.56 -11.92 2.11
CA MET A 152 -2.03 -10.70 1.44
C MET A 152 -1.04 -9.55 1.60
N PHE A 153 -0.48 -9.33 2.78
CA PHE A 153 0.55 -8.31 2.99
C PHE A 153 1.85 -8.62 2.24
N GLN A 154 2.26 -9.89 2.14
CA GLN A 154 3.41 -10.31 1.33
C GLN A 154 3.17 -10.06 -0.16
N ASN A 155 2.00 -10.43 -0.67
CA ASN A 155 1.67 -10.30 -2.09
C ASN A 155 1.40 -8.85 -2.53
N LEU A 156 1.12 -7.96 -1.58
CA LEU A 156 0.94 -6.54 -1.85
C LEU A 156 2.23 -5.89 -2.38
N PHE A 157 3.39 -6.47 -2.05
CA PHE A 157 4.70 -5.98 -2.45
C PHE A 157 5.45 -6.99 -3.32
N PRO A 158 6.45 -6.55 -4.11
CA PRO A 158 7.19 -7.45 -4.98
C PRO A 158 7.89 -8.54 -4.13
N PRO A 159 7.83 -9.82 -4.55
CA PRO A 159 8.47 -10.89 -3.81
C PRO A 159 9.98 -10.69 -3.78
N ILE A 160 10.56 -10.82 -2.58
CA ILE A 160 11.99 -10.58 -2.35
C ILE A 160 12.74 -11.91 -2.47
N GLN A 161 13.72 -11.97 -3.36
CA GLN A 161 14.68 -13.06 -3.45
C GLN A 161 16.01 -12.57 -2.89
N VAL A 162 16.39 -13.08 -1.71
CA VAL A 162 17.56 -12.60 -0.95
C VAL A 162 18.86 -12.70 -1.75
N GLN A 163 18.99 -13.71 -2.62
CA GLN A 163 20.21 -13.95 -3.40
C GLN A 163 20.37 -13.00 -4.59
N THR A 164 19.28 -12.56 -5.21
CA THR A 164 19.30 -11.77 -6.44
C THR A 164 19.05 -10.28 -6.21
N MET A 165 18.60 -9.91 -5.01
CA MET A 165 18.30 -8.53 -4.66
C MET A 165 19.57 -7.67 -4.59
N LYS A 166 19.54 -6.49 -5.23
CA LYS A 166 20.58 -5.48 -5.09
C LYS A 166 20.37 -4.68 -3.81
N LEU A 167 21.44 -4.53 -3.02
CA LEU A 167 21.36 -3.77 -1.77
C LEU A 167 21.02 -2.29 -2.01
N ALA A 168 21.34 -1.75 -3.18
CA ALA A 168 21.00 -0.38 -3.60
C ALA A 168 19.49 -0.07 -3.59
N ASP A 169 18.66 -1.09 -3.78
CA ASP A 169 17.19 -0.98 -3.83
C ASP A 169 16.57 -1.11 -2.42
N ALA A 170 17.31 -1.64 -1.44
CA ALA A 170 16.89 -1.75 -0.04
C ALA A 170 16.98 -0.40 0.68
N ARG A 171 16.01 0.49 0.45
CA ARG A 171 15.99 1.84 1.06
C ARG A 171 14.88 2.08 2.07
N ARG A 172 13.78 1.35 1.94
CA ARG A 172 12.57 1.53 2.74
C ARG A 172 12.10 0.19 3.29
N VAL A 173 11.54 0.22 4.49
CA VAL A 173 10.94 -0.94 5.13
C VAL A 173 9.60 -0.55 5.72
N ILE A 174 8.61 -1.42 5.52
CA ILE A 174 7.30 -1.36 6.12
C ILE A 174 7.26 -2.48 7.14
N LEU A 175 6.94 -2.11 8.37
CA LEU A 175 6.74 -3.03 9.47
C LEU A 175 5.24 -3.17 9.69
N PHE A 176 4.77 -4.41 9.66
CA PHE A 176 3.50 -4.81 10.24
C PHE A 176 3.81 -5.55 11.53
N ASN A 177 3.35 -5.04 12.67
CA ASN A 177 3.49 -5.70 13.95
C ASN A 177 2.12 -6.14 14.44
N LEU A 178 1.90 -7.45 14.55
CA LEU A 178 0.69 -7.99 15.14
C LEU A 178 0.87 -8.14 16.65
N ASN A 179 -0.01 -7.53 17.44
CA ASN A 179 -0.14 -7.87 18.84
C ASN A 179 -1.10 -9.05 18.98
N SER A 180 -0.59 -10.21 19.39
CA SER A 180 -1.38 -11.43 19.54
C SER A 180 -2.47 -11.34 20.62
N GLU A 181 -2.31 -10.45 21.60
CA GLU A 181 -3.26 -10.30 22.72
C GLU A 181 -4.46 -9.43 22.32
N THR A 182 -4.21 -8.29 21.67
CA THR A 182 -5.25 -7.33 21.28
C THR A 182 -5.80 -7.57 19.88
N GLY A 183 -5.09 -8.33 19.04
CA GLY A 183 -5.41 -8.50 17.62
C GLY A 183 -5.19 -7.23 16.79
N GLU A 184 -4.51 -6.23 17.34
CA GLU A 184 -4.19 -4.99 16.65
C GLU A 184 -2.91 -5.11 15.84
N ILE A 185 -2.91 -4.46 14.68
CA ILE A 185 -1.80 -4.43 13.74
C ILE A 185 -1.28 -3.01 13.69
N GLU A 186 -0.01 -2.84 14.06
CA GLU A 186 0.69 -1.59 13.86
C GLU A 186 1.36 -1.57 12.49
N PHE A 187 1.01 -0.58 11.69
CA PHE A 187 1.65 -0.26 10.43
C PHE A 187 2.60 0.92 10.63
N ARG A 188 3.89 0.69 10.35
CA ARG A 188 4.93 1.71 10.43
C ARG A 188 5.84 1.65 9.21
N HIS A 189 6.27 2.81 8.73
CA HIS A 189 7.12 2.94 7.55
C HIS A 189 8.41 3.67 7.90
N TYR A 190 9.53 3.00 7.65
CA TYR A 190 10.87 3.48 7.95
C TYR A 190 11.75 3.54 6.71
N CYS A 191 12.67 4.49 6.71
CA CYS A 191 13.81 4.56 5.82
C CYS A 191 15.03 3.92 6.49
N ILE A 192 15.69 3.05 5.74
CA ILE A 192 16.94 2.39 6.15
C ILE A 192 18.09 3.37 5.93
N ARG A 193 18.87 3.62 6.99
CA ARG A 193 20.10 4.41 6.93
C ARG A 193 21.25 3.59 7.44
N VAL A 194 22.35 3.64 6.69
CA VAL A 194 23.59 2.99 7.05
C VAL A 194 24.52 4.03 7.67
N LYS A 195 25.00 3.75 8.88
CA LYS A 195 25.99 4.56 9.59
C LYS A 195 27.32 3.82 9.68
N VAL A 196 28.40 4.58 9.64
CA VAL A 196 29.76 4.11 9.93
C VAL A 196 29.84 3.71 11.39
N THR A 197 30.31 2.50 11.68
CA THR A 197 30.59 2.00 13.04
C THR A 197 32.03 2.30 13.46
N GLY A 198 32.27 2.41 14.76
CA GLY A 198 33.63 2.54 15.32
C GLY A 198 34.28 3.92 15.18
N VAL A 199 33.50 4.96 14.86
CA VAL A 199 34.01 6.34 14.74
C VAL A 199 33.11 7.27 15.56
N SER A 200 33.70 8.02 16.50
CA SER A 200 32.97 9.01 17.30
C SER A 200 32.41 10.13 16.43
N LYS A 201 31.33 10.78 16.88
CA LYS A 201 30.71 11.91 16.15
C LYS A 201 31.70 13.03 15.83
N SER A 202 32.63 13.34 16.74
CA SER A 202 33.67 14.36 16.53
C SER A 202 34.54 14.03 15.31
N VAL A 203 35.03 12.79 15.24
CA VAL A 203 35.86 12.30 14.13
C VAL A 203 35.04 12.23 12.84
N LYS A 204 33.77 11.84 12.94
CA LYS A 204 32.86 11.83 11.80
C LYS A 204 32.60 13.22 11.21
N THR A 205 32.45 14.25 12.06
CA THR A 205 32.28 15.64 11.61
C THR A 205 33.53 16.12 10.88
N ILE A 206 34.73 15.80 11.37
CA ILE A 206 36.00 16.12 10.69
C ILE A 206 36.09 15.43 9.32
N ILE A 207 35.62 14.19 9.21
CA ILE A 207 35.64 13.43 7.95
C ILE A 207 34.55 13.91 6.96
N GLN A 208 33.40 14.40 7.45
CA GLN A 208 32.22 14.71 6.64
C GLN A 208 32.03 16.19 6.30
N THR A 209 32.55 17.10 7.11
CA THR A 209 32.36 18.56 7.00
C THR A 209 33.70 19.25 6.83
N ASP A 210 33.74 20.35 6.05
CA ASP A 210 34.90 21.24 6.03
C ASP A 210 35.03 21.89 7.42
N VAL A 211 36.16 21.61 8.08
CA VAL A 211 36.72 22.14 9.34
C VAL A 211 35.69 22.58 10.41
N PRO A 212 35.53 21.84 11.53
CA PRO A 212 34.68 22.27 12.64
C PRO A 212 35.20 23.56 13.30
N ASP A 213 34.33 24.29 13.99
CA ASP A 213 34.74 25.48 14.74
C ASP A 213 35.56 25.08 15.98
N LEU A 214 36.88 25.24 15.89
CA LEU A 214 37.86 24.87 16.92
C LEU A 214 38.11 26.01 17.93
N ARG A 215 37.46 27.17 17.80
CA ARG A 215 37.75 28.36 18.65
C ARG A 215 37.57 28.14 20.15
N ARG A 216 36.82 27.12 20.55
CA ARG A 216 36.49 26.80 21.95
C ARG A 216 37.35 25.66 22.53
N TYR A 217 38.24 25.09 21.73
CA TYR A 217 39.03 23.91 22.09
C TYR A 217 40.51 24.26 21.98
N ASP A 218 41.29 23.85 22.97
CA ASP A 218 42.73 24.11 23.00
C ASP A 218 43.49 23.17 22.05
N ASP A 219 42.97 21.96 21.82
CA ASP A 219 43.55 20.96 20.91
C ASP A 219 42.46 20.09 20.25
N ILE A 220 42.82 19.44 19.13
CA ILE A 220 41.99 18.46 18.42
C ILE A 220 41.63 17.28 19.35
N SER A 221 42.56 16.90 20.22
CA SER A 221 42.37 15.86 21.24
C SER A 221 41.22 16.21 22.17
N ASP A 222 41.12 17.47 22.62
CA ASP A 222 40.04 17.96 23.49
C ASP A 222 38.69 17.95 22.76
N TYR A 223 38.67 18.35 21.47
CA TYR A 223 37.47 18.25 20.64
C TYR A 223 36.94 16.82 20.49
N ILE A 224 37.84 15.84 20.31
CA ILE A 224 37.46 14.42 20.18
C ILE A 224 36.99 13.86 21.52
N LEU A 225 37.72 14.11 22.61
CA LEU A 225 37.39 13.61 23.94
C LEU A 225 36.08 14.21 24.45
N ARG A 226 35.92 15.53 24.37
CA ARG A 226 34.74 16.24 24.90
C ARG A 226 33.47 15.99 24.07
N GLY A 227 33.62 15.80 22.76
CA GLY A 227 32.50 15.41 21.90
C GLY A 227 32.07 13.94 22.05
N ALA A 228 32.90 13.08 22.64
CA ALA A 228 32.52 11.71 23.01
C ALA A 228 31.60 11.66 24.25
N PHE A 229 31.76 12.59 25.20
CA PHE A 229 30.94 12.63 26.44
C PHE A 229 29.64 13.43 26.31
N ALA A 230 29.57 14.40 25.39
CA ALA A 230 28.42 15.31 25.28
C ALA A 230 27.20 14.75 24.53
N SER A 231 27.20 13.46 24.17
CA SER A 231 26.21 12.89 23.27
C SER A 231 25.59 11.60 23.82
N GLU A 232 24.53 11.73 24.62
CA GLU A 232 23.71 10.63 25.15
C GLU A 232 23.17 9.68 24.06
N SER A 233 23.08 10.12 22.80
CA SER A 233 22.58 9.28 21.70
C SER A 233 23.61 8.30 21.09
N ASP A 234 24.85 8.26 21.60
CA ASP A 234 25.86 7.26 21.18
C ASP A 234 25.90 6.05 22.12
N VAL A 235 25.29 6.13 23.31
CA VAL A 235 25.19 5.00 24.26
C VAL A 235 24.23 3.91 23.75
N GLU A 236 23.36 4.23 22.78
CA GLU A 236 22.49 3.24 22.12
C GLU A 236 23.18 2.45 20.98
N ASP A 237 24.40 2.81 20.56
CA ASP A 237 25.13 2.08 19.49
C ASP A 237 25.93 0.90 20.08
N ASN A 238 25.28 0.11 20.93
CA ASN A 238 25.87 -0.93 21.77
C ASN A 238 26.24 -2.21 20.99
N GLY A 239 26.82 -2.08 19.80
CA GLY A 239 27.38 -3.17 18.99
C GLY A 239 26.38 -4.17 18.38
N GLU A 240 25.18 -4.30 18.92
CA GLU A 240 24.19 -5.32 18.51
C GLU A 240 23.58 -5.06 17.12
N ALA A 241 23.52 -3.80 16.67
CA ALA A 241 22.93 -3.43 15.37
C ALA A 241 23.96 -3.28 14.24
N THR A 242 25.10 -3.99 14.34
CA THR A 242 26.18 -3.93 13.34
C THR A 242 26.08 -5.07 12.34
N VAL A 243 26.27 -4.74 11.05
CA VAL A 243 26.18 -5.68 9.93
C VAL A 243 27.34 -5.43 8.96
N THR A 244 27.97 -6.50 8.49
CA THR A 244 28.98 -6.43 7.42
C THR A 244 28.28 -6.32 6.07
N LEU A 245 28.59 -5.28 5.28
CA LEU A 245 27.95 -5.06 4.00
C LEU A 245 28.42 -6.08 2.94
N PRO A 246 27.52 -6.89 2.34
CA PRO A 246 27.90 -7.85 1.30
C PRO A 246 28.21 -7.18 -0.04
N GLN A 247 27.69 -5.97 -0.26
CA GLN A 247 27.84 -5.18 -1.49
C GLN A 247 27.97 -3.69 -1.15
N LYS A 248 28.46 -2.89 -2.09
CA LYS A 248 28.48 -1.42 -1.97
C LYS A 248 27.07 -0.89 -1.77
N TYR A 249 26.84 -0.17 -0.67
CA TYR A 249 25.58 0.52 -0.41
C TYR A 249 25.67 2.00 -0.78
N ILE A 250 24.52 2.64 -0.94
CA ILE A 250 24.45 4.04 -1.37
C ILE A 250 24.84 4.95 -0.21
N GLY A 251 25.68 5.96 -0.48
CA GLY A 251 26.19 6.91 0.51
C GLY A 251 27.72 7.01 0.51
N LYS A 252 28.24 8.13 1.02
CA LYS A 252 29.68 8.33 1.15
C LYS A 252 30.24 7.35 2.19
N GLY A 253 31.28 6.61 1.82
CA GLY A 253 31.97 5.68 2.71
C GLY A 253 31.38 4.27 2.79
N ASN A 254 30.25 3.94 2.16
CA ASN A 254 29.67 2.60 2.27
C ASN A 254 30.29 1.61 1.27
N ARG A 255 31.44 1.00 1.60
CA ARG A 255 32.08 -0.01 0.73
C ARG A 255 31.67 -1.43 1.10
N GLN A 256 31.98 -2.36 0.20
CA GLN A 256 31.78 -3.79 0.40
C GLN A 256 32.71 -4.30 1.51
N ALA A 257 32.25 -5.28 2.28
CA ALA A 257 32.94 -5.93 3.40
C ALA A 257 33.26 -5.03 4.60
N GLU A 258 32.76 -3.78 4.64
CA GLU A 258 32.88 -2.91 5.80
C GLU A 258 31.73 -3.16 6.78
N GLN A 259 32.03 -3.10 8.07
CA GLN A 259 31.01 -3.09 9.12
C GLN A 259 30.31 -1.74 9.16
N ARG A 260 28.98 -1.81 9.31
CA ARG A 260 28.11 -0.65 9.37
C ARG A 260 26.95 -0.90 10.32
N ALA A 261 26.46 0.15 10.97
CA ALA A 261 25.28 0.10 11.81
C ALA A 261 24.05 0.50 10.99
N ILE A 262 22.94 -0.20 11.19
CA ILE A 262 21.67 0.12 10.53
C ILE A 262 20.82 0.95 11.48
N ARG A 263 20.42 2.15 11.04
CA ARG A 263 19.45 3.00 11.73
C ARG A 263 18.20 3.15 10.91
N LEU A 264 17.06 2.98 11.55
CA LEU A 264 15.76 3.27 10.97
C LEU A 264 15.37 4.71 11.28
N VAL A 265 14.91 5.43 10.26
CA VAL A 265 14.33 6.78 10.41
C VAL A 265 12.89 6.70 9.93
N GLU A 266 11.95 7.10 10.75
CA GLU A 266 10.55 7.00 10.39
C GLU A 266 10.17 8.00 9.29
N MET A 267 9.37 7.53 8.32
CA MET A 267 8.92 8.32 7.18
C MET A 267 7.43 8.66 7.28
N GLY A 268 6.63 7.82 7.96
CA GLY A 268 5.17 7.93 8.08
C GLY A 268 4.41 7.19 6.97
N PRO A 269 3.06 7.08 7.05
CA PRO A 269 2.19 7.36 8.20
C PRO A 269 2.27 6.26 9.27
N ARG A 270 1.75 6.53 10.47
CA ARG A 270 1.49 5.49 11.50
C ARG A 270 0.03 5.12 11.46
N MET A 271 -0.27 3.83 11.58
CA MET A 271 -1.65 3.36 11.67
C MET A 271 -1.74 2.17 12.60
N GLN A 272 -2.74 2.15 13.47
CA GLN A 272 -3.17 0.96 14.19
C GLN A 272 -4.51 0.53 13.63
N MET A 273 -4.60 -0.74 13.24
CA MET A 273 -5.81 -1.31 12.65
C MET A 273 -6.09 -2.69 13.21
N SER A 274 -7.37 -3.04 13.31
CA SER A 274 -7.82 -4.37 13.71
C SER A 274 -8.56 -5.04 12.57
N LEU A 275 -8.45 -6.37 12.47
CA LEU A 275 -9.17 -7.13 11.47
C LEU A 275 -10.65 -7.22 11.84
N LEU A 276 -11.53 -6.71 10.98
CA LEU A 276 -12.97 -6.76 11.19
C LEU A 276 -13.55 -8.01 10.55
N LYS A 277 -13.44 -8.13 9.22
CA LYS A 277 -14.01 -9.24 8.45
C LYS A 277 -13.16 -9.61 7.24
N ILE A 278 -13.24 -10.88 6.84
CA ILE A 278 -12.63 -11.44 5.63
C ILE A 278 -13.76 -11.92 4.72
N GLN A 279 -13.78 -11.44 3.49
CA GLN A 279 -14.78 -11.80 2.49
C GLN A 279 -14.13 -12.51 1.30
N ALA A 280 -14.82 -13.53 0.77
CA ALA A 280 -14.46 -14.20 -0.47
C ALA A 280 -15.01 -13.41 -1.67
N GLY A 281 -14.15 -12.74 -2.44
CA GLY A 281 -14.60 -11.84 -3.51
C GLY A 281 -14.02 -10.44 -3.39
N MET A 282 -14.37 -9.56 -4.32
CA MET A 282 -13.99 -8.14 -4.32
C MET A 282 -15.11 -7.30 -3.72
N CYS A 283 -15.07 -7.05 -2.41
CA CYS A 283 -16.09 -6.33 -1.64
C CYS A 283 -17.52 -6.89 -1.68
N ASP A 284 -17.78 -7.92 -2.50
CA ASP A 284 -19.04 -8.65 -2.60
C ASP A 284 -18.69 -10.14 -2.44
N GLY A 285 -19.04 -10.73 -1.30
CA GLY A 285 -18.49 -12.01 -0.90
C GLY A 285 -19.06 -12.68 0.33
N GLU A 286 -18.91 -14.00 0.40
CA GLU A 286 -19.18 -14.78 1.62
C GLU A 286 -18.18 -14.36 2.70
N VAL A 287 -18.67 -14.12 3.92
CA VAL A 287 -17.83 -13.73 5.05
C VAL A 287 -17.18 -14.99 5.64
N LEU A 288 -15.89 -15.18 5.35
CA LEU A 288 -15.10 -16.32 5.84
C LEU A 288 -14.71 -16.19 7.31
N TYR A 289 -14.58 -14.96 7.80
CA TYR A 289 -14.21 -14.64 9.17
C TYR A 289 -14.76 -13.28 9.54
N HIS A 290 -15.26 -13.15 10.75
CA HIS A 290 -15.65 -11.88 11.35
C HIS A 290 -15.23 -11.90 12.82
N SER A 291 -14.66 -10.79 13.31
CA SER A 291 -14.12 -10.72 14.68
C SER A 291 -15.22 -10.64 15.75
N LEU A 292 -16.26 -9.83 15.50
CA LEU A 292 -17.34 -9.60 16.46
C LEU A 292 -18.52 -10.58 16.35
N VAL A 293 -18.95 -10.89 15.12
CA VAL A 293 -20.15 -11.70 14.84
C VAL A 293 -19.74 -13.10 14.38
N GLN A 294 -20.13 -14.14 15.10
CA GLN A 294 -19.93 -15.53 14.67
C GLN A 294 -21.29 -16.12 14.29
N LYS A 295 -21.48 -16.37 13.00
CA LYS A 295 -22.72 -16.97 12.47
C LYS A 295 -22.73 -18.47 12.69
N THR A 296 -23.90 -19.04 12.94
CA THR A 296 -24.03 -20.50 13.07
C THR A 296 -23.88 -21.19 11.71
N PRO A 297 -23.44 -22.47 11.65
CA PRO A 297 -23.31 -23.18 10.38
C PRO A 297 -24.63 -23.33 9.59
N ALA A 298 -25.78 -23.24 10.27
CA ALA A 298 -27.09 -23.26 9.63
C ALA A 298 -27.38 -21.92 8.93
N GLU A 299 -27.13 -20.79 9.61
CA GLU A 299 -27.26 -19.44 9.04
C GLU A 299 -26.33 -19.23 7.85
N ILE A 300 -25.09 -19.72 7.91
CA ILE A 300 -24.14 -19.63 6.78
C ILE A 300 -24.71 -20.36 5.56
N LYS A 301 -25.26 -21.57 5.73
CA LYS A 301 -25.87 -22.34 4.63
C LYS A 301 -27.11 -21.66 4.08
N GLU A 302 -27.94 -21.07 4.94
CA GLU A 302 -29.13 -20.33 4.49
C GLU A 302 -28.74 -19.09 3.69
N GLN A 303 -27.74 -18.33 4.17
CA GLN A 303 -27.20 -17.18 3.47
C GLN A 303 -26.60 -17.58 2.11
N ASP A 304 -25.86 -18.69 2.04
CA ASP A 304 -25.33 -19.24 0.79
C ASP A 304 -26.44 -19.62 -0.20
N GLN A 305 -27.53 -20.23 0.30
CA GLN A 305 -28.67 -20.59 -0.54
C GLN A 305 -29.39 -19.35 -1.06
N ARG A 306 -29.62 -18.33 -0.20
CA ARG A 306 -30.19 -17.04 -0.60
C ARG A 306 -29.33 -16.37 -1.67
N ARG A 307 -28.01 -16.38 -1.49
CA ARG A 307 -27.07 -15.79 -2.44
C ARG A 307 -27.03 -16.52 -3.78
N LYS A 308 -26.98 -17.85 -3.76
CA LYS A 308 -27.05 -18.67 -5.00
C LYS A 308 -28.36 -18.47 -5.75
N LYS A 309 -29.48 -18.30 -5.04
CA LYS A 309 -30.77 -17.95 -5.66
C LYS A 309 -30.72 -16.58 -6.33
N SER A 310 -30.20 -15.56 -5.63
CA SER A 310 -30.02 -14.22 -6.18
C SER A 310 -29.09 -14.22 -7.40
N GLU A 311 -27.94 -14.90 -7.34
CA GLU A 311 -27.02 -15.03 -8.47
C GLU A 311 -27.66 -15.72 -9.68
N ALA A 312 -28.43 -16.79 -9.46
CA ALA A 312 -29.16 -17.48 -10.52
C ALA A 312 -30.24 -16.59 -11.15
N GLU A 313 -30.95 -15.80 -10.35
CA GLU A 313 -31.95 -14.85 -10.84
C GLU A 313 -31.30 -13.73 -11.65
N ARG A 314 -30.20 -13.15 -11.16
CA ARG A 314 -29.41 -12.14 -11.90
C ARG A 314 -28.90 -12.69 -13.23
N ALA A 315 -28.37 -13.92 -13.23
CA ALA A 315 -27.90 -14.55 -14.47
C ALA A 315 -29.05 -14.75 -15.48
N ARG A 316 -30.25 -15.10 -15.00
CA ARG A 316 -31.45 -15.20 -15.84
C ARG A 316 -31.87 -13.83 -16.40
N ARG A 317 -31.89 -12.78 -15.57
CA ARG A 317 -32.22 -11.41 -16.00
C ARG A 317 -31.22 -10.90 -17.04
N ARG A 318 -29.91 -11.12 -16.83
CA ARG A 318 -28.86 -10.75 -17.80
C ARG A 318 -29.04 -11.47 -19.14
N ALA A 319 -29.28 -12.78 -19.13
CA ALA A 319 -29.49 -13.55 -20.35
C ALA A 319 -30.74 -13.09 -21.13
N GLU A 320 -31.78 -12.61 -20.45
CA GLU A 320 -32.96 -12.04 -21.09
C GLU A 320 -32.70 -10.64 -21.67
N GLN A 321 -31.99 -9.79 -20.93
CA GLN A 321 -31.57 -8.47 -21.41
C GLN A 321 -30.64 -8.56 -22.62
N GLU A 322 -29.64 -9.45 -22.61
CA GLU A 322 -28.74 -9.69 -23.75
C GLU A 322 -29.53 -10.10 -25.01
N LYS A 323 -30.55 -10.96 -24.86
CA LYS A 323 -31.43 -11.33 -25.98
C LYS A 323 -32.24 -10.14 -26.49
N ASN A 324 -32.74 -9.29 -25.59
CA ASN A 324 -33.52 -8.11 -25.96
C ASN A 324 -32.66 -7.04 -26.64
N VAL A 325 -31.43 -6.82 -26.16
CA VAL A 325 -30.45 -5.92 -26.80
C VAL A 325 -30.06 -6.46 -28.17
N ALA A 326 -29.75 -7.75 -28.29
CA ALA A 326 -29.42 -8.37 -29.58
C ALA A 326 -30.57 -8.27 -30.60
N LYS A 327 -31.82 -8.47 -30.16
CA LYS A 327 -33.01 -8.26 -31.02
C LYS A 327 -33.15 -6.81 -31.45
N LYS A 328 -32.94 -5.84 -30.55
CA LYS A 328 -32.97 -4.40 -30.88
C LYS A 328 -31.85 -4.02 -31.84
N GLN A 329 -30.63 -4.52 -31.64
CA GLN A 329 -29.50 -4.28 -32.55
C GLN A 329 -29.75 -4.90 -33.94
N ALA A 330 -30.30 -6.12 -34.02
CA ALA A 330 -30.67 -6.73 -35.29
C ALA A 330 -31.79 -5.97 -36.02
N ALA A 331 -32.77 -5.44 -35.28
CA ALA A 331 -33.83 -4.62 -35.86
C ALA A 331 -33.32 -3.25 -36.35
N LYS A 332 -32.38 -2.62 -35.63
CA LYS A 332 -31.71 -1.38 -36.07
C LYS A 332 -30.83 -1.62 -37.29
N GLY A 333 -30.03 -2.68 -37.31
CA GLY A 333 -29.21 -3.05 -38.47
C GLY A 333 -30.02 -3.45 -39.71
N ALA A 334 -31.28 -3.87 -39.54
CA ALA A 334 -32.21 -4.09 -40.65
C ALA A 334 -32.92 -2.81 -41.14
N ALA A 335 -32.93 -1.74 -40.32
CA ALA A 335 -33.53 -0.45 -40.64
C ALA A 335 -32.51 0.56 -41.19
N GLU A 336 -31.21 0.40 -40.92
CA GLU A 336 -30.09 1.22 -41.45
C GLU A 336 -29.74 0.94 -42.93
N GLY A 337 -30.73 0.55 -43.73
CA GLY A 337 -30.64 0.42 -45.19
C GLY A 337 -31.02 1.68 -45.97
N GLU A 338 -31.46 2.75 -45.30
CA GLU A 338 -31.71 4.06 -45.90
C GLU A 338 -31.10 5.17 -45.02
N ASP A 339 -30.33 6.04 -45.66
CA ASP A 339 -29.48 7.11 -45.08
C ASP A 339 -30.10 7.92 -43.92
N VAL A 340 -29.28 8.25 -42.91
CA VAL A 340 -28.85 9.63 -42.58
C VAL A 340 -27.89 9.60 -41.38
N ASP A 341 -26.78 10.29 -41.57
CA ASP A 341 -25.72 10.65 -40.61
C ASP A 341 -26.29 11.58 -39.51
N GLU A 342 -26.64 11.05 -38.34
CA GLU A 342 -26.87 11.86 -37.14
C GLU A 342 -26.30 11.19 -35.89
N LYS A 343 -25.30 11.86 -35.32
CA LYS A 343 -24.73 11.57 -34.00
C LYS A 343 -25.84 11.55 -32.94
N SER A 344 -26.28 10.36 -32.55
CA SER A 344 -26.96 10.16 -31.28
C SER A 344 -25.93 9.72 -30.24
N ASP A 345 -25.65 10.62 -29.32
CA ASP A 345 -25.14 10.29 -27.99
C ASP A 345 -26.13 9.30 -27.37
N SER A 346 -25.84 8.01 -27.53
CA SER A 346 -26.52 6.96 -26.79
C SER A 346 -25.96 7.00 -25.38
N ASP A 347 -26.57 7.86 -24.57
CA ASP A 347 -26.68 7.73 -23.12
C ASP A 347 -27.31 6.36 -22.82
N ASP A 348 -26.51 5.30 -22.96
CA ASP A 348 -26.74 3.97 -22.42
C ASP A 348 -26.52 4.09 -20.90
N TYR A 349 -27.48 4.72 -20.22
CA TYR A 349 -27.55 4.66 -18.77
C TYR A 349 -27.73 3.19 -18.40
N SER A 350 -26.64 2.56 -17.99
CA SER A 350 -26.66 1.21 -17.45
C SER A 350 -27.56 1.23 -16.21
N LEU A 351 -28.80 0.78 -16.35
CA LEU A 351 -29.71 0.48 -15.24
C LEU A 351 -29.13 -0.58 -14.27
N GLU A 352 -27.97 -1.17 -14.60
CA GLU A 352 -27.11 -1.96 -13.70
C GLU A 352 -26.59 -1.18 -12.48
N ASP A 353 -26.72 0.15 -12.49
CA ASP A 353 -26.19 1.04 -11.46
C ASP A 353 -27.18 1.43 -10.36
N GLU A 354 -28.49 1.31 -10.61
CA GLU A 354 -29.54 1.57 -9.59
C GLU A 354 -29.78 0.33 -8.70
N GLU A 355 -29.71 -0.90 -9.25
CA GLU A 355 -30.03 -2.13 -8.49
C GLU A 355 -28.96 -2.54 -7.44
N LEU A 356 -27.76 -1.96 -7.46
CA LEU A 356 -26.74 -2.19 -6.40
C LEU A 356 -26.80 -1.16 -5.27
N GLU A 357 -27.50 -0.04 -5.47
CA GLU A 357 -27.67 0.97 -4.43
C GLU A 357 -28.63 0.44 -3.33
N GLU A 358 -29.63 -0.37 -3.70
CA GLU A 358 -30.51 -1.03 -2.74
C GLU A 358 -29.77 -2.06 -1.86
N GLU A 359 -28.77 -2.76 -2.39
CA GLU A 359 -28.02 -3.77 -1.62
C GLU A 359 -26.88 -3.21 -0.77
N GLU A 360 -26.22 -2.11 -1.19
CA GLU A 360 -25.26 -1.42 -0.32
C GLU A 360 -25.95 -0.74 0.87
N GLU A 361 -27.22 -0.31 0.73
CA GLU A 361 -28.02 0.20 1.85
C GLU A 361 -28.45 -0.91 2.81
N ASP A 362 -28.89 -2.08 2.32
CA ASP A 362 -29.29 -3.20 3.16
C ASP A 362 -28.12 -3.79 3.99
N ASP A 363 -26.94 -3.98 3.39
CA ASP A 363 -25.75 -4.55 4.07
C ASP A 363 -25.12 -3.53 5.07
N MET A 364 -25.35 -2.22 4.86
CA MET A 364 -24.98 -1.15 5.81
C MET A 364 -25.93 -1.05 7.02
N HIS A 365 -27.14 -1.60 6.91
CA HIS A 365 -28.10 -1.69 8.00
C HIS A 365 -27.90 -2.95 8.87
N GLU A 366 -27.47 -4.08 8.30
CA GLU A 366 -27.15 -5.29 9.08
C GLU A 366 -25.94 -5.12 10.02
N ASP A 367 -24.94 -4.31 9.67
CA ASP A 367 -23.77 -4.02 10.53
C ASP A 367 -24.08 -3.08 11.73
N GLN A 368 -25.34 -2.62 11.90
CA GLN A 368 -25.80 -1.76 13.01
C GLN A 368 -26.65 -2.47 14.08
N SER A 369 -27.02 -3.73 13.86
CA SER A 369 -27.88 -4.51 14.77
C SER A 369 -27.13 -5.56 15.58
#